data_AF-E5AAM3-F1
#
_entry.id   AF-E5AAM3-F1
#
_cell.length_a   1.000
_cell.length_b   1.000
_cell.length_c   1.000
_cell.angle_alpha   90.00
_cell.angle_beta   90.00
_cell.angle_gamma   90.00
#
_symmetry.space_group_name_H-M   'P 1'
#
loop_
_entity.id
_entity.type
_entity.pdbx_description
1 polymer ?
#
loop_
_entity_poly.entity_id
_entity_poly.type
_entity_poly.pdbx_seq_one_letter_code
_entity_poly.pdbx_strand_id
1 'polypeptide(L)'
;MGCEVKYSAFLRKQTRYNPTRGGPFHFRAPSKMFWRTVRGMIPHKTARGKAALERLKTFEGVPAPYDKKKRVVVPQALRVLRLKPGRKYCTVGRLGHEFGWKYQDVVARLEERRKVKGAAYYERKKAVRRQLAEAKKTASIDSKTQEHLTSLGY
;
A
#
# COMPACT_ATOMS: atom_id res chain seq x y z
N MET A 1 21.58 -0.97 15.40
CA MET A 1 21.60 0.28 14.61
C MET A 1 20.17 0.62 14.16
N GLY A 2 19.60 1.70 14.68
CA GLY A 2 18.21 2.12 14.41
C GLY A 2 17.98 2.58 12.96
N CYS A 3 16.71 2.64 12.54
CA CYS A 3 16.33 3.07 11.18
C CYS A 3 16.79 4.50 10.86
N GLU A 4 16.76 5.39 11.85
CA GLU A 4 17.17 6.79 11.73
C GLU A 4 18.67 6.92 11.43
N VAL A 5 19.53 6.21 12.16
CA VAL A 5 20.99 6.24 11.94
C VAL A 5 21.35 5.78 10.52
N LYS A 6 20.68 4.73 10.04
CA LYS A 6 20.86 4.23 8.66
C LYS A 6 20.44 5.26 7.62
N TYR A 7 19.31 5.91 7.82
CA TYR A 7 18.82 6.92 6.90
C TYR A 7 19.71 8.17 6.93
N SER A 8 20.11 8.66 8.11
CA SER A 8 21.08 9.75 8.27
C SER A 8 22.41 9.48 7.57
N ALA A 9 22.95 8.26 7.68
CA ALA A 9 24.15 7.86 6.94
C ALA A 9 23.96 7.91 5.41
N PHE A 10 22.76 7.60 4.91
CA PHE A 10 22.43 7.78 3.50
C PHE A 10 22.42 9.26 3.10
N LEU A 11 21.90 10.15 3.94
CA LEU A 11 21.77 11.59 3.62
C LEU A 11 23.10 12.33 3.55
N ARG A 12 24.07 11.87 4.33
CA ARG A 12 25.45 12.37 4.29
C ARG A 12 26.15 12.07 2.96
N LYS A 13 25.63 11.16 2.13
CA LYS A 13 26.19 10.86 0.81
C LYS A 13 25.74 11.94 -0.17
N GLN A 14 26.66 12.84 -0.52
CA GLN A 14 26.45 13.89 -1.52
C GLN A 14 27.70 14.02 -2.38
N THR A 15 27.52 14.51 -3.62
CA THR A 15 28.64 14.83 -4.50
C THR A 15 29.37 16.07 -3.97
N ARG A 16 30.69 15.97 -3.75
CA ARG A 16 31.50 17.02 -3.13
C ARG A 16 31.57 18.31 -3.94
N TYR A 17 31.76 18.22 -5.26
CA TYR A 17 31.97 19.38 -6.13
C TYR A 17 30.66 20.13 -6.44
N ASN A 18 29.54 19.42 -6.57
CA ASN A 18 28.23 20.02 -6.79
C ASN A 18 27.12 19.10 -6.25
N PRO A 19 26.52 19.41 -5.09
CA PRO A 19 25.46 18.60 -4.50
C PRO A 19 24.19 18.49 -5.37
N THR A 20 23.97 19.41 -6.30
CA THR A 20 22.76 19.47 -7.14
C THR A 20 22.87 18.64 -8.42
N ARG A 21 24.09 18.31 -8.88
CA ARG A 21 24.33 17.61 -10.15
C ARG A 21 25.16 16.35 -9.95
N GLY A 22 24.73 15.26 -10.60
CA GLY A 22 25.47 13.98 -10.60
C GLY A 22 25.47 13.22 -9.27
N GLY A 23 24.83 13.75 -8.21
CA GLY A 23 24.78 13.14 -6.88
C GLY A 23 23.51 12.36 -6.55
N PRO A 24 23.49 11.65 -5.40
CA PRO A 24 22.30 10.95 -4.94
C PRO A 24 21.19 11.93 -4.54
N PHE A 25 20.01 11.78 -5.16
CA PHE A 25 18.81 12.50 -4.72
C PHE A 25 18.16 11.82 -3.53
N HIS A 26 17.95 12.59 -2.46
CA HIS A 26 17.42 12.13 -1.18
C HIS A 26 15.92 12.40 -1.06
N PHE A 27 15.10 11.50 -1.58
CA PHE A 27 13.63 11.62 -1.45
C PHE A 27 13.16 11.39 -0.01
N ARG A 28 12.31 12.30 0.50
CA ARG A 28 11.75 12.24 1.87
C ARG A 28 10.40 11.53 1.96
N ALA A 29 9.59 11.60 0.89
CA ALA A 29 8.26 11.01 0.87
C ALA A 29 8.35 9.46 0.91
N PRO A 30 7.62 8.76 1.80
CA PRO A 30 7.63 7.30 1.91
C PRO A 30 7.44 6.50 0.60
N SER A 31 6.58 6.97 -0.29
CA SER A 31 6.23 6.48 -1.63
C SER A 31 7.43 6.56 -2.58
N LYS A 32 8.21 7.63 -2.49
CA LYS A 32 9.46 7.79 -3.23
C LYS A 32 10.62 7.04 -2.58
N MET A 33 10.62 6.88 -1.26
CA MET A 33 11.55 5.98 -0.56
C MET A 33 11.33 4.53 -1.03
N PHE A 34 10.08 4.06 -1.07
CA PHE A 34 9.72 2.75 -1.57
C PHE A 34 10.07 2.59 -3.06
N TRP A 35 9.68 3.57 -3.89
CA TRP A 35 10.04 3.57 -5.32
C TRP A 35 11.56 3.50 -5.54
N ARG A 36 12.36 4.23 -4.74
CA ARG A 36 13.83 4.18 -4.80
C ARG A 36 14.36 2.79 -4.44
N THR A 37 13.79 2.14 -3.44
CA THR A 37 14.15 0.77 -3.06
C THR A 37 13.86 -0.20 -4.20
N VAL A 38 12.68 -0.12 -4.82
CA VAL A 38 12.32 -0.96 -5.98
C VAL A 38 13.22 -0.68 -7.17
N ARG A 39 13.52 0.60 -7.46
CA ARG A 39 14.48 1.00 -8.50
C ARG A 39 15.87 0.40 -8.28
N GLY A 40 16.30 0.23 -7.02
CA GLY A 40 17.57 -0.41 -6.68
C GLY A 40 17.61 -1.92 -6.96
N MET A 41 16.44 -2.57 -7.04
CA MET A 41 16.29 -4.01 -7.32
C MET A 41 16.14 -4.31 -8.82
N ILE A 42 16.05 -3.28 -9.67
CA ILE A 42 15.78 -3.41 -11.11
C ILE A 42 16.95 -2.80 -11.90
N PRO A 43 17.34 -3.36 -13.08
CA PRO A 43 18.32 -2.76 -13.99
C PRO A 43 17.79 -1.50 -14.69
N HIS A 44 17.49 -0.46 -13.92
CA HIS A 44 16.78 0.76 -14.32
C HIS A 44 17.52 1.66 -15.32
N LYS A 45 18.79 1.36 -15.62
CA LYS A 45 19.54 2.07 -16.67
C LYS A 45 19.17 1.57 -18.07
N THR A 46 18.70 0.33 -18.20
CA THR A 46 18.27 -0.26 -19.47
C THR A 46 16.86 0.20 -19.87
N ALA A 47 16.52 0.16 -21.16
CA ALA A 47 15.18 0.51 -21.65
C ALA A 47 14.09 -0.35 -20.98
N ARG A 48 14.33 -1.67 -20.84
CA ARG A 48 13.42 -2.60 -20.14
C ARG A 48 13.18 -2.18 -18.68
N GLY A 49 14.25 -1.83 -17.96
CA GLY A 49 14.16 -1.39 -16.57
C GLY A 49 13.41 -0.07 -16.40
N LYS A 50 13.60 0.88 -17.32
CA LYS A 50 12.84 2.14 -17.36
C LYS A 50 11.35 1.87 -17.57
N ALA A 51 10.99 1.06 -18.56
CA ALA A 51 9.60 0.67 -18.82
C ALA A 51 8.97 -0.08 -17.63
N ALA A 52 9.73 -0.86 -16.87
CA ALA A 52 9.23 -1.52 -15.65
C ALA A 52 8.90 -0.49 -14.55
N LEU A 53 9.75 0.52 -14.37
CA LEU A 53 9.50 1.59 -13.39
C LEU A 53 8.35 2.52 -13.79
N GLU A 54 8.11 2.74 -15.08
CA GLU A 54 6.97 3.51 -15.57
C GLU A 54 5.62 2.83 -15.25
N ARG A 55 5.60 1.49 -15.25
CA ARG A 55 4.41 0.71 -14.84
C ARG A 55 4.14 0.81 -13.34
N LEU A 56 5.17 1.07 -12.53
CA LEU A 56 5.04 1.18 -11.08
C LEU A 56 4.57 2.58 -10.66
N LYS A 57 3.39 2.66 -10.08
CA LYS A 57 2.86 3.87 -9.45
C LYS A 57 2.82 3.72 -7.93
N THR A 58 3.44 4.65 -7.20
CA THR A 58 3.50 4.65 -5.74
C THR A 58 2.87 5.93 -5.20
N PHE A 59 2.08 5.81 -4.14
CA PHE A 59 1.31 6.91 -3.55
C PHE A 59 1.39 6.87 -2.02
N GLU A 60 1.23 8.03 -1.39
CA GLU A 60 0.92 8.13 0.04
C GLU A 60 -0.59 8.10 0.23
N GLY A 61 -1.07 7.34 1.20
CA GLY A 61 -2.51 7.12 1.36
C GLY A 61 -3.11 6.40 0.14
N VAL A 62 -4.41 6.57 -0.07
CA VAL A 62 -5.14 5.93 -1.16
C VAL A 62 -5.91 6.98 -1.96
N PRO A 63 -5.28 7.58 -3.00
CA PRO A 63 -5.93 8.61 -3.80
C PRO A 63 -7.02 8.02 -4.72
N ALA A 64 -7.92 8.88 -5.20
CA ALA A 64 -8.83 8.53 -6.28
C ALA A 64 -8.04 8.22 -7.57
N PRO A 65 -8.42 7.21 -8.38
CA PRO A 65 -9.61 6.35 -8.28
C PRO A 65 -9.39 5.04 -7.50
N TYR A 66 -8.29 4.90 -6.76
CA TYR A 66 -7.92 3.64 -6.09
C TYR A 66 -8.64 3.41 -4.76
N ASP A 67 -9.20 4.47 -4.17
CA ASP A 67 -9.99 4.45 -2.94
C ASP A 67 -11.24 3.55 -3.04
N LYS A 68 -11.84 3.47 -4.24
CA LYS A 68 -13.02 2.64 -4.53
C LYS A 68 -12.69 1.23 -5.02
N LYS A 69 -11.41 0.91 -5.24
CA LYS A 69 -10.98 -0.40 -5.76
C LYS A 69 -10.61 -1.34 -4.62
N LYS A 70 -10.86 -2.64 -4.79
CA LYS A 70 -10.40 -3.67 -3.85
C LYS A 70 -8.88 -3.73 -3.90
N ARG A 71 -8.24 -3.42 -2.77
CA ARG A 71 -6.79 -3.51 -2.61
C ARG A 71 -6.39 -4.95 -2.32
N VAL A 72 -5.25 -5.36 -2.87
CA VAL A 72 -4.64 -6.67 -2.62
C VAL A 72 -3.53 -6.56 -1.59
N VAL A 73 -3.21 -7.68 -0.96
CA VAL A 73 -2.16 -7.80 0.05
C VAL A 73 -1.19 -8.88 -0.40
N VAL A 74 0.09 -8.72 -0.08
CA VAL A 74 1.15 -9.70 -0.35
C VAL A 74 1.51 -10.38 0.97
N PRO A 75 0.98 -11.60 1.27
CA PRO A 75 1.16 -12.24 2.58
C PRO A 75 2.62 -12.49 2.94
N GLN A 76 3.45 -12.81 1.94
CA GLN A 76 4.88 -13.03 2.12
C GLN A 76 5.67 -11.79 2.58
N ALA A 77 5.08 -10.59 2.48
CA ALA A 77 5.70 -9.33 2.90
C ALA A 77 5.02 -8.70 4.13
N LEU A 78 4.02 -9.37 4.73
CA LEU A 78 3.31 -8.83 5.89
C LEU A 78 4.17 -8.89 7.15
N ARG A 79 4.33 -7.75 7.82
CA ARG A 79 5.07 -7.64 9.08
C ARG A 79 4.60 -8.66 10.12
N VAL A 80 3.28 -8.79 10.31
CA VAL A 80 2.70 -9.70 11.32
C VAL A 80 3.06 -11.17 11.07
N LEU A 81 3.30 -11.54 9.81
CA LEU A 81 3.67 -12.91 9.43
C LEU A 81 5.19 -13.11 9.38
N ARG A 82 5.96 -12.05 9.10
CA ARG A 82 7.41 -12.14 8.83
C ARG A 82 8.30 -11.71 9.99
N LEU A 83 7.76 -10.98 10.96
CA LEU A 83 8.50 -10.48 12.11
C LEU A 83 8.03 -11.18 13.39
N LYS A 84 8.97 -11.69 14.20
CA LYS A 84 8.66 -12.29 15.50
C LYS A 84 7.98 -11.26 16.42
N PRO A 85 6.98 -11.66 17.22
CA PRO A 85 6.39 -10.81 18.26
C PRO A 85 7.46 -10.21 19.18
N GLY A 86 7.22 -9.00 19.69
CA GLY A 86 8.15 -8.27 20.56
C GLY A 86 9.33 -7.60 19.85
N ARG A 87 9.56 -7.83 18.55
CA ARG A 87 10.63 -7.14 17.80
C ARG A 87 10.21 -5.73 17.41
N LYS A 88 11.05 -4.75 17.77
CA LYS A 88 10.88 -3.35 17.40
C LYS A 88 10.96 -3.19 15.87
N TYR A 89 10.10 -2.34 15.32
CA TYR A 89 10.07 -2.00 13.90
C TYR A 89 9.92 -0.49 13.74
N CYS A 90 10.12 0.00 12.52
CA CYS A 90 10.09 1.41 12.20
C CYS A 90 9.07 1.68 11.09
N THR A 91 8.17 2.62 11.31
CA THR A 91 7.18 3.04 10.32
C THR A 91 7.81 4.04 9.36
N VAL A 92 7.72 3.77 8.05
CA VAL A 92 8.33 4.63 7.02
C VAL A 92 7.74 6.04 7.01
N GLY A 93 6.45 6.19 7.34
CA GLY A 93 5.81 7.51 7.49
C GLY A 93 6.47 8.40 8.55
N ARG A 94 6.71 7.85 9.75
CA ARG A 94 7.43 8.55 10.84
C ARG A 94 8.85 8.92 10.41
N LEU A 95 9.58 7.95 9.85
CA LEU A 95 10.95 8.16 9.38
C LEU A 95 11.01 9.24 8.29
N GLY A 96 10.07 9.24 7.33
CA GLY A 96 10.00 10.27 6.30
C GLY A 96 9.83 11.66 6.92
N HIS A 97 8.92 11.79 7.89
CA HIS A 97 8.62 13.06 8.54
C HIS A 97 9.79 13.63 9.33
N GLU A 98 10.43 12.82 10.17
CA GLU A 98 11.62 13.21 10.96
C GLU A 98 12.76 13.73 10.07
N PHE A 99 12.85 13.26 8.83
CA PHE A 99 13.86 13.69 7.87
C PHE A 99 13.33 14.64 6.78
N GLY A 100 12.22 15.33 7.03
CA GLY A 100 11.79 16.48 6.24
C GLY A 100 10.64 16.22 5.26
N TRP A 101 9.88 15.13 5.40
CA TRP A 101 8.60 14.97 4.71
C TRP A 101 7.50 15.80 5.39
N LYS A 102 7.06 16.86 4.70
CA LYS A 102 6.16 17.88 5.25
C LYS A 102 4.66 17.53 5.20
N TYR A 103 4.28 16.48 4.48
CA TYR A 103 2.86 16.21 4.16
C TYR A 103 2.22 15.12 5.03
N GLN A 104 2.85 14.73 6.14
CA GLN A 104 2.32 13.70 7.03
C GLN A 104 0.89 14.04 7.50
N ASP A 105 0.69 15.25 8.02
CA ASP A 105 -0.61 15.67 8.57
C ASP A 105 -1.68 15.85 7.49
N VAL A 106 -1.28 16.34 6.32
CA VAL A 106 -2.16 16.46 5.16
C VAL A 106 -2.68 15.10 4.74
N VAL A 107 -1.79 14.12 4.60
CA VAL A 107 -2.17 12.74 4.22
C VAL A 107 -3.01 12.09 5.32
N ALA A 108 -2.67 12.29 6.60
CA ALA A 108 -3.44 11.76 7.72
C ALA A 108 -4.89 12.27 7.69
N ARG A 109 -5.09 13.59 7.50
CA ARG A 109 -6.42 14.20 7.37
C ARG A 109 -7.21 13.67 6.17
N LEU A 110 -6.56 13.49 5.02
CA LEU A 110 -7.21 12.96 3.82
C LEU A 110 -7.59 11.48 3.98
N GLU A 111 -6.72 10.67 4.59
CA GLU A 111 -7.02 9.28 4.90
C GLU A 111 -8.14 9.13 5.92
N GLU A 112 -8.24 10.04 6.90
CA GLU A 112 -9.34 10.03 7.85
C GLU A 112 -10.69 10.29 7.18
N ARG A 113 -10.74 11.33 6.33
CA ARG A 113 -11.91 11.59 5.47
C ARG A 113 -12.27 10.38 4.59
N ARG A 114 -11.26 9.69 4.05
CA ARG A 114 -11.46 8.48 3.23
C ARG A 114 -12.02 7.32 4.05
N LYS A 115 -11.53 7.09 5.28
CA LYS A 115 -12.02 6.03 6.18
C LYS A 115 -13.46 6.25 6.59
N VAL A 116 -13.84 7.49 6.92
CA VAL A 116 -15.24 7.84 7.24
C VAL A 116 -16.17 7.48 6.08
N LYS A 117 -15.83 7.88 4.85
CA LYS A 117 -16.59 7.49 3.64
C LYS A 117 -16.61 5.97 3.44
N GLY A 118 -15.48 5.31 3.69
CA GLY A 118 -15.35 3.85 3.58
C GLY A 118 -16.22 3.09 4.59
N ALA A 119 -16.30 3.58 5.83
CA ALA A 119 -17.15 3.01 6.88
C ALA A 119 -18.64 3.14 6.51
N ALA A 120 -19.08 4.34 6.09
CA ALA A 120 -20.44 4.56 5.63
C ALA A 120 -20.83 3.65 4.44
N TYR A 121 -19.91 3.46 3.48
CA TYR A 121 -20.11 2.50 2.39
C TYR A 121 -20.19 1.05 2.89
N TYR A 122 -19.34 0.66 3.83
CA TYR A 122 -19.33 -0.70 4.36
C TYR A 122 -20.61 -1.04 5.12
N GLU A 123 -21.15 -0.13 5.93
CA GLU A 123 -22.43 -0.36 6.63
C GLU A 123 -23.59 -0.56 5.65
N ARG A 124 -23.68 0.26 4.59
CA ARG A 124 -24.66 0.05 3.51
C ARG A 124 -24.47 -1.31 2.85
N LYS A 125 -23.22 -1.67 2.53
CA LYS A 125 -22.89 -2.96 1.91
C LYS A 125 -23.22 -4.15 2.82
N LYS A 126 -23.05 -4.00 4.14
CA LYS A 126 -23.36 -5.02 5.14
C LYS A 126 -24.87 -5.24 5.26
N ALA A 127 -25.66 -4.16 5.28
CA ALA A 127 -27.11 -4.24 5.27
C ALA A 127 -27.65 -4.94 4.01
N VAL A 128 -27.19 -4.52 2.81
CA VAL A 128 -27.55 -5.16 1.54
C VAL A 128 -27.13 -6.64 1.51
N ARG A 129 -25.94 -6.97 2.05
CA ARG A 129 -25.49 -8.36 2.13
C ARG A 129 -26.37 -9.21 3.04
N ARG A 130 -26.87 -8.65 4.15
CA ARG A 130 -27.81 -9.35 5.05
C ARG A 130 -29.12 -9.64 4.33
N GLN A 131 -29.71 -8.63 3.69
CA GLN A 131 -30.94 -8.79 2.89
C GLN A 131 -30.75 -9.83 1.78
N LEU A 132 -29.62 -9.79 1.07
CA LEU A 132 -29.30 -10.76 0.04
C LEU A 132 -29.13 -12.18 0.61
N ALA A 133 -28.57 -12.33 1.80
CA ALA A 133 -28.44 -13.63 2.47
C ALA A 133 -29.79 -14.18 2.92
N GLU A 134 -30.70 -13.33 3.41
CA GLU A 134 -32.08 -13.71 3.75
C GLU A 134 -32.86 -14.10 2.49
N ALA A 135 -32.81 -13.28 1.44
CA ALA A 135 -33.46 -13.55 0.16
C ALA A 135 -32.96 -14.86 -0.48
N LYS A 136 -31.66 -15.19 -0.34
CA LYS A 136 -31.09 -16.45 -0.81
C LYS A 136 -31.65 -17.68 -0.08
N LYS A 137 -31.99 -17.57 1.20
CA LYS A 137 -32.58 -18.67 1.97
C LYS A 137 -34.02 -18.96 1.55
N THR A 138 -34.74 -17.91 1.15
CA THR A 138 -36.15 -18.01 0.75
C THR A 138 -36.34 -18.21 -0.75
N ALA A 139 -35.27 -18.10 -1.55
CA ALA A 139 -35.35 -18.26 -3.00
C ALA A 139 -35.65 -19.71 -3.38
N SER A 140 -36.68 -19.92 -4.21
CA SER A 140 -36.93 -21.20 -4.85
C SER A 140 -35.87 -21.42 -5.95
N ILE A 141 -35.12 -22.52 -5.84
CA ILE A 141 -34.13 -22.95 -6.81
C ILE A 141 -34.62 -24.27 -7.40
N ASP A 142 -34.51 -24.42 -8.73
CA ASP A 142 -34.80 -25.66 -9.43
C ASP A 142 -33.96 -26.82 -8.88
N SER A 143 -34.59 -27.97 -8.61
CA SER A 143 -33.96 -29.10 -7.90
C SER A 143 -32.74 -29.64 -8.64
N LYS A 144 -32.81 -29.71 -9.97
CA LYS A 144 -31.71 -30.16 -10.83
C LYS A 144 -30.50 -29.24 -10.74
N THR A 145 -30.73 -27.93 -10.62
CA THR A 145 -29.67 -26.93 -10.44
C THR A 145 -29.03 -27.06 -9.05
N GLN A 146 -29.84 -27.29 -8.02
CA GLN A 146 -29.35 -27.49 -6.66
C GLN A 146 -28.51 -28.75 -6.52
N GLU A 147 -28.92 -29.86 -7.12
CA GLU A 147 -28.15 -31.12 -7.15
C GLU A 147 -26.80 -30.93 -7.85
N HIS A 148 -26.78 -30.20 -8.97
CA HIS A 148 -25.55 -29.90 -9.71
C HIS A 148 -24.61 -28.94 -8.96
N LEU A 149 -25.13 -27.97 -8.20
CA LEU A 149 -24.30 -27.11 -7.36
C LEU A 149 -23.72 -27.90 -6.18
N THR A 150 -24.53 -28.77 -5.58
CA THR A 150 -24.11 -29.61 -4.46
C THR A 150 -23.03 -30.62 -4.88
N SER A 151 -23.14 -31.22 -6.07
CA SER A 151 -22.11 -32.13 -6.60
C SER A 151 -20.76 -31.44 -6.84
N LEU A 152 -20.78 -30.13 -7.10
CA LEU A 152 -19.61 -29.29 -7.23
C LEU A 152 -19.11 -28.68 -5.90
N GLY A 153 -19.83 -28.92 -4.80
CA GLY A 153 -19.50 -28.43 -3.45
C GLY A 153 -19.82 -26.96 -3.19
N TYR A 154 -20.77 -26.38 -3.93
CA TYR A 154 -21.25 -24.99 -3.75
C TYR A 154 -22.52 -24.89 -2.89
#